data_AF-A0A6A6UAG9-F1
#
_entry.id   AF-A0A6A6UAG9-F1
#
_cell.length_a   1.000
_cell.length_b   1.000
_cell.length_c   1.000
_cell.angle_alpha   90.00
_cell.angle_beta   90.00
_cell.angle_gamma   90.00
#
_symmetry.space_group_name_H-M   'P 1'
#
loop_
_entity.id
_entity.type
_entity.pdbx_description
1 polymer ?
#
loop_
_entity_poly.entity_id
_entity_poly.type
_entity_poly.pdbx_seq_one_letter_code
_entity_poly.pdbx_strand_id
1 'polypeptide(L)'
;MSIPHLSLPEDLRGSASRSPSPAPRFAGTLYFGYGSNLWQHQVAIRCPNARFVGIGRLRHWSWQINEKGYANVVQLPKAPELDDDISRWLGPLIGDHHSQDLRPDSNQRTYGMVYELTDEDVNNMDRFDDVPNCYVKEEAEIELWQRKEGQTGKLDILRRGKRVRVMFYCDRTHVTPSPDTIFRAYSYKMNQGIIDALGEGIPEGYINKCVRPFVPAVETSAVEETIQGWMDSGLDIKKVVEKLEDRLAAISIKEETNTVVSKESLQSFLQSEVPSSAGAKGSDGQKSPPRRRALSSRW
;
A
#
# COMPACT_ATOMS: atom_id res chain seq x y z
N MET A 1 12.24 19.21 -77.05
CA MET A 1 13.11 18.15 -76.47
C MET A 1 12.47 17.76 -75.15
N SER A 2 11.76 16.63 -75.14
CA SER A 2 10.90 16.20 -74.06
C SER A 2 11.58 15.08 -73.29
N ILE A 3 11.73 15.24 -71.98
CA ILE A 3 12.43 14.31 -71.08
C ILE A 3 11.49 13.15 -70.71
N PRO A 4 11.97 11.89 -70.66
CA PRO A 4 11.12 10.71 -70.57
C PRO A 4 10.66 10.37 -69.15
N HIS A 5 9.54 9.65 -69.11
CA HIS A 5 8.83 9.06 -67.99
C HIS A 5 9.68 8.02 -67.23
N LEU A 6 9.99 8.28 -65.96
CA LEU A 6 10.56 7.28 -65.04
C LEU A 6 9.45 6.72 -64.13
N SER A 7 9.10 5.46 -64.33
CA SER A 7 8.22 4.67 -63.46
C SER A 7 8.96 4.19 -62.21
N LEU A 8 8.35 4.38 -61.03
CA LEU A 8 8.85 3.90 -59.73
C LEU A 8 8.65 2.39 -59.58
N PRO A 9 9.51 1.67 -58.82
CA PRO A 9 9.38 0.23 -58.63
C PRO A 9 8.20 -0.15 -57.71
N GLU A 10 7.42 -1.15 -58.14
CA GLU A 10 6.49 -1.90 -57.28
C GLU A 10 7.30 -2.80 -56.32
N ASP A 11 7.61 -2.32 -55.12
CA ASP A 11 7.91 -3.23 -54.01
C ASP A 11 7.55 -2.62 -52.64
N LEU A 12 6.26 -2.63 -52.33
CA LEU A 12 5.71 -2.45 -50.98
C LEU A 12 4.69 -3.55 -50.69
N ARG A 13 5.08 -4.81 -50.84
CA ARG A 13 4.39 -5.93 -50.18
C ARG A 13 5.17 -6.33 -48.95
N GLY A 14 4.56 -6.13 -47.78
CA GLY A 14 5.06 -6.72 -46.54
C GLY A 14 5.12 -5.79 -45.32
N SER A 15 4.19 -4.85 -45.15
CA SER A 15 3.94 -4.31 -43.81
C SER A 15 3.18 -5.37 -43.02
N ALA A 16 3.93 -6.22 -42.31
CA ALA A 16 3.37 -7.10 -41.30
C ALA A 16 2.67 -6.24 -40.26
N SER A 17 1.34 -6.20 -40.33
CA SER A 17 0.44 -5.70 -39.28
C SER A 17 0.89 -6.32 -37.95
N ARG A 18 1.58 -5.52 -37.12
CA ARG A 18 1.85 -5.88 -35.73
C ARG A 18 0.51 -5.87 -35.02
N SER A 19 -0.13 -7.03 -34.95
CA SER A 19 -1.28 -7.25 -34.09
C SER A 19 -0.91 -6.77 -32.68
N PRO A 20 -1.75 -5.97 -32.00
CA PRO A 20 -1.49 -5.61 -30.63
C PRO A 20 -1.40 -6.89 -29.81
N SER A 21 -0.26 -7.09 -29.13
CA SER A 21 -0.07 -8.25 -28.25
C SER A 21 -1.28 -8.42 -27.35
N PRO A 22 -1.84 -9.64 -27.20
CA PRO A 22 -3.02 -9.84 -26.36
C PRO A 22 -2.73 -9.32 -24.96
N ALA A 23 -3.67 -8.56 -24.41
CA ALA A 23 -3.61 -8.08 -23.04
C ALA A 23 -3.37 -9.27 -22.10
N PRO A 24 -2.60 -9.10 -21.00
CA PRO A 24 -2.43 -10.16 -20.03
C PRO A 24 -3.81 -10.63 -19.56
N ARG A 25 -4.10 -11.93 -19.73
CA ARG A 25 -5.35 -12.54 -19.30
C ARG A 25 -5.21 -12.89 -17.82
N PHE A 26 -5.85 -12.11 -16.97
CA PHE A 26 -6.05 -12.43 -15.56
C PHE A 26 -7.34 -13.25 -15.43
N ALA A 27 -7.35 -14.20 -14.50
CA ALA A 27 -8.52 -15.04 -14.23
C ALA A 27 -9.48 -14.35 -13.24
N GLY A 28 -8.94 -13.51 -12.36
CA GLY A 28 -9.70 -12.73 -11.38
C GLY A 28 -9.83 -11.24 -11.72
N THR A 29 -10.45 -10.51 -10.80
CA THR A 29 -10.60 -9.06 -10.90
C THR A 29 -9.30 -8.38 -10.47
N LEU A 30 -8.77 -7.49 -11.31
CA LEU A 30 -7.64 -6.66 -10.90
C LEU A 30 -8.11 -5.53 -9.98
N TYR A 31 -7.54 -5.48 -8.79
CA TYR A 31 -7.81 -4.47 -7.77
C TYR A 31 -6.60 -3.54 -7.60
N PHE A 32 -6.86 -2.22 -7.55
CA PHE A 32 -5.83 -1.20 -7.34
C PHE A 32 -5.95 -0.59 -5.94
N GLY A 33 -5.03 -0.99 -5.05
CA GLY A 33 -4.92 -0.49 -3.68
C GLY A 33 -3.98 0.73 -3.60
N TYR A 34 -4.49 1.84 -3.07
CA TYR A 34 -3.73 3.10 -2.91
C TYR A 34 -3.75 3.65 -1.48
N GLY A 35 -4.60 3.09 -0.61
CA GLY A 35 -4.76 3.48 0.79
C GLY A 35 -4.08 2.48 1.74
N SER A 36 -4.76 2.12 2.83
CA SER A 36 -4.22 1.12 3.78
C SER A 36 -3.98 -0.26 3.15
N ASN A 37 -4.64 -0.58 2.04
CA ASN A 37 -4.36 -1.79 1.24
C ASN A 37 -3.04 -1.71 0.44
N LEU A 38 -2.20 -0.69 0.66
CA LEU A 38 -0.77 -0.77 0.33
C LEU A 38 -0.02 -1.71 1.29
N TRP A 39 -0.56 -1.95 2.49
CA TRP A 39 -0.02 -2.90 3.45
C TRP A 39 -0.42 -4.33 3.03
N GLN A 40 0.56 -5.12 2.57
CA GLN A 40 0.29 -6.45 2.02
C GLN A 40 -0.27 -7.40 3.09
N HIS A 41 0.16 -7.26 4.35
CA HIS A 41 -0.39 -8.01 5.49
C HIS A 41 -1.90 -7.80 5.64
N GLN A 42 -2.35 -6.55 5.50
CA GLN A 42 -3.77 -6.23 5.56
C GLN A 42 -4.55 -6.89 4.43
N VAL A 43 -4.03 -6.85 3.20
CA VAL A 43 -4.68 -7.50 2.06
C VAL A 43 -4.74 -9.01 2.27
N ALA A 44 -3.67 -9.63 2.78
CA ALA A 44 -3.63 -11.07 3.07
C ALA A 44 -4.68 -11.50 4.11
N ILE A 45 -4.93 -10.67 5.13
CA ILE A 45 -5.95 -10.94 6.15
C ILE A 45 -7.37 -10.77 5.60
N ARG A 46 -7.61 -9.73 4.81
CA ARG A 46 -8.95 -9.40 4.29
C ARG A 46 -9.36 -10.26 3.10
N CYS A 47 -8.38 -10.63 2.29
CA CYS A 47 -8.53 -11.29 0.99
C CYS A 47 -7.52 -12.44 0.90
N PRO A 48 -7.79 -13.59 1.54
CA PRO A 48 -6.82 -14.68 1.66
C PRO A 48 -6.41 -15.32 0.33
N ASN A 49 -7.22 -15.17 -0.73
CA ASN A 49 -6.89 -15.68 -2.07
C ASN A 49 -6.29 -14.60 -2.98
N ALA A 50 -6.06 -13.38 -2.47
CA ALA A 50 -5.49 -12.29 -3.25
C ALA A 50 -4.04 -12.60 -3.66
N ARG A 51 -3.73 -12.33 -4.92
CA ARG A 51 -2.37 -12.47 -5.44
C ARG A 51 -1.80 -11.11 -5.82
N PHE A 52 -0.63 -10.77 -5.30
CA PHE A 52 0.08 -9.57 -5.76
C PHE A 52 0.47 -9.69 -7.25
N VAL A 53 0.16 -8.65 -8.02
CA VAL A 53 0.40 -8.58 -9.47
C VAL A 53 1.54 -7.63 -9.80
N GLY A 54 1.64 -6.49 -9.12
CA GLY A 54 2.67 -5.50 -9.37
C GLY A 54 2.27 -4.09 -8.94
N ILE A 55 2.91 -3.08 -9.54
CA ILE A 55 2.64 -1.67 -9.26
C ILE A 55 1.80 -1.08 -10.40
N GLY A 56 0.82 -0.28 -10.02
CA GLY A 56 -0.02 0.48 -10.92
C GLY A 56 0.21 1.98 -10.82
N ARG A 57 -0.03 2.69 -11.93
CA ARG A 57 -0.16 4.15 -11.96
C ARG A 57 -1.49 4.54 -12.57
N LEU A 58 -2.33 5.17 -11.75
CA LEU A 58 -3.62 5.73 -12.11
C LEU A 58 -3.43 7.21 -12.52
N ARG A 59 -3.67 7.51 -13.79
CA ARG A 59 -3.48 8.86 -14.36
C ARG A 59 -4.74 9.71 -14.19
N HIS A 60 -4.56 11.01 -13.98
CA HIS A 60 -5.67 11.98 -13.82
C HIS A 60 -6.48 11.76 -12.54
N TRP A 61 -5.83 11.22 -11.51
CA TRP A 61 -6.37 11.10 -10.16
C TRP A 61 -5.32 11.64 -9.19
N SER A 62 -5.79 12.33 -8.16
CA SER A 62 -4.97 12.84 -7.07
C SER A 62 -5.27 12.08 -5.79
N TRP A 63 -4.23 11.67 -5.09
CA TRP A 63 -4.34 11.04 -3.77
C TRP A 63 -4.50 12.10 -2.68
N GLN A 64 -5.29 11.81 -1.65
CA GLN A 64 -5.45 12.66 -0.46
C GLN A 64 -5.90 11.85 0.77
N ILE A 65 -5.87 12.47 1.95
CA ILE A 65 -6.75 12.11 3.07
C ILE A 65 -8.00 13.00 3.00
N ASN A 66 -9.18 12.41 3.08
CA ASN A 66 -10.47 13.12 3.02
C ASN A 66 -10.93 13.61 4.40
N GLU A 67 -12.08 14.28 4.45
CA GLU A 67 -12.70 14.84 5.65
C GLU A 67 -13.02 13.81 6.75
N LYS A 68 -13.06 12.51 6.41
CA LYS A 68 -13.28 11.41 7.36
C LYS A 68 -11.98 10.82 7.90
N GLY A 69 -10.82 11.33 7.49
CA GLY A 69 -9.51 10.80 7.92
C GLY A 69 -9.03 9.57 7.17
N TYR A 70 -9.66 9.21 6.05
CA TYR A 70 -9.31 8.05 5.23
C TYR A 70 -8.67 8.43 3.89
N ALA A 71 -7.90 7.51 3.31
CA ALA A 71 -7.26 7.72 2.02
C ALA A 71 -8.28 7.70 0.88
N ASN A 72 -8.26 8.71 0.04
CA ASN A 72 -9.13 8.82 -1.11
C ASN A 72 -8.35 9.18 -2.38
N VAL A 73 -8.92 8.85 -3.54
CA VAL A 73 -8.47 9.36 -4.84
C VAL A 73 -9.59 10.19 -5.46
N VAL A 74 -9.25 11.39 -5.90
CA VAL A 74 -10.20 12.31 -6.56
C VAL A 74 -9.81 12.45 -8.01
N GLN A 75 -10.79 12.26 -8.91
CA GLN A 75 -10.58 12.42 -10.33
C GLN A 75 -10.33 13.89 -10.65
N LEU A 76 -9.24 14.14 -11.37
CA LEU A 76 -8.90 15.47 -11.83
C LEU A 76 -9.64 15.78 -13.14
N PRO A 77 -9.94 17.06 -13.41
CA PRO A 77 -10.40 17.47 -14.73
C PRO A 77 -9.45 16.97 -15.81
N LYS A 78 -9.98 16.58 -16.97
CA LYS A 78 -9.14 16.28 -18.13
C LYS A 78 -8.26 17.49 -18.42
N ALA A 79 -6.98 17.22 -18.72
CA ALA A 79 -6.12 18.26 -19.24
C ALA A 79 -6.76 18.80 -20.53
N PRO A 80 -6.51 20.06 -20.92
CA PRO A 80 -6.71 20.41 -22.31
C PRO A 80 -5.87 19.41 -23.13
N GLU A 81 -6.53 18.57 -23.92
CA GLU A 81 -5.86 17.69 -24.87
C GLU A 81 -5.08 18.62 -25.82
N LEU A 82 -3.76 18.42 -25.91
CA LEU A 82 -3.01 19.05 -26.97
C LEU A 82 -3.56 18.52 -28.29
N ASP A 83 -3.75 19.42 -29.25
CA ASP A 83 -3.97 19.05 -30.64
C ASP A 83 -2.92 18.01 -31.10
N ASP A 84 -3.36 17.04 -31.90
CA ASP A 84 -2.53 15.92 -32.35
C ASP A 84 -1.27 16.39 -33.11
N ASP A 85 -1.35 17.52 -33.80
CA ASP A 85 -0.22 18.08 -34.54
C ASP A 85 0.79 18.76 -33.60
N ILE A 86 0.32 19.40 -32.52
CA ILE A 86 1.19 19.97 -31.49
C ILE A 86 1.87 18.85 -30.70
N SER A 87 1.13 17.79 -30.35
CA SER A 87 1.67 16.60 -29.68
C SER A 87 2.76 15.92 -30.51
N ARG A 88 2.57 15.81 -31.83
CA ARG A 88 3.56 15.25 -32.76
C ARG A 88 4.79 16.14 -32.91
N TRP A 89 4.61 17.46 -32.93
CA TRP A 89 5.70 18.43 -33.06
C TRP A 89 6.56 18.54 -31.78
N LEU A 90 5.94 18.50 -30.60
CA LEU A 90 6.64 18.59 -29.32
C LEU A 90 7.26 17.26 -28.85
N GLY A 91 6.79 16.12 -29.36
CA GLY A 91 7.26 14.78 -28.95
C GLY A 91 8.79 14.62 -28.85
N PRO A 92 9.60 15.10 -29.81
CA PRO A 92 11.06 15.01 -29.72
C PRO A 92 11.69 15.90 -28.63
N LEU A 93 11.04 17.01 -28.24
CA LEU A 93 11.54 17.97 -27.25
C LEU A 93 11.13 17.60 -25.82
N ILE A 94 10.01 16.90 -25.65
CA ILE A 94 9.48 16.46 -24.35
C ILE A 94 9.88 14.98 -24.06
N GLY A 95 10.63 14.34 -24.97
CA GLY A 95 11.04 12.94 -24.86
C GLY A 95 9.88 11.96 -25.08
N ASP A 96 10.16 10.65 -25.04
CA ASP A 96 9.16 9.55 -25.11
C ASP A 96 8.28 9.47 -23.84
N HIS A 97 7.84 10.63 -23.35
CA HIS A 97 6.75 10.76 -22.40
C HIS A 97 5.44 10.62 -23.18
N HIS A 98 5.06 9.38 -23.48
CA HIS A 98 3.71 8.98 -23.90
C HIS A 98 2.59 9.36 -22.89
N SER A 99 2.82 10.30 -21.98
CA SER A 99 1.74 11.02 -21.30
C SER A 99 1.28 12.16 -22.21
N GLN A 100 0.09 11.99 -22.81
CA GLN A 100 -0.74 13.10 -23.31
C GLN A 100 -1.17 14.08 -22.19
N ASP A 101 -0.49 14.07 -21.03
CA ASP A 101 -0.72 14.96 -19.91
C ASP A 101 0.48 15.90 -19.80
N LEU A 102 0.35 17.08 -20.41
CA LEU A 102 1.33 18.17 -20.36
C LEU A 102 1.46 18.82 -18.98
N ARG A 103 0.67 18.41 -17.99
CA ARG A 103 0.65 19.10 -16.70
C ARG A 103 1.97 18.87 -15.97
N PRO A 104 2.72 19.93 -15.60
CA PRO A 104 4.04 19.82 -15.00
C PRO A 104 4.01 19.27 -13.56
N ASP A 105 2.83 19.04 -12.98
CA ASP A 105 2.68 18.62 -11.60
C ASP A 105 2.62 17.08 -11.47
N SER A 106 3.67 16.51 -10.89
CA SER A 106 3.77 15.08 -10.57
C SER A 106 2.71 14.56 -9.59
N ASN A 107 1.89 15.43 -8.99
CA ASN A 107 0.82 15.06 -8.06
C ASN A 107 -0.45 14.52 -8.73
N GLN A 108 -0.52 14.53 -10.07
CA GLN A 108 -1.71 14.14 -10.84
C GLN A 108 -1.71 12.65 -11.25
N ARG A 109 -0.89 11.86 -10.57
CA ARG A 109 -0.70 10.43 -10.82
C ARG A 109 -0.66 9.72 -9.47
N THR A 110 -1.63 8.86 -9.20
CA THR A 110 -1.64 8.02 -8.01
C THR A 110 -0.92 6.71 -8.32
N TYR A 111 0.09 6.38 -7.52
CA TYR A 111 0.68 5.04 -7.52
C TYR A 111 0.01 4.16 -6.47
N GLY A 112 -0.10 2.88 -6.80
CA GLY A 112 -0.70 1.88 -5.92
C GLY A 112 -0.19 0.48 -6.22
N MET A 113 -0.57 -0.45 -5.34
CA MET A 113 -0.32 -1.88 -5.52
C MET A 113 -1.51 -2.53 -6.24
N VAL A 114 -1.21 -3.46 -7.14
CA VAL A 114 -2.22 -4.17 -7.93
C VAL A 114 -2.27 -5.62 -7.48
N TYR A 115 -3.47 -6.08 -7.19
CA TYR A 115 -3.76 -7.45 -6.79
C TYR A 115 -4.75 -8.08 -7.76
N GLU A 116 -4.68 -9.39 -7.93
CA GLU A 116 -5.73 -10.19 -8.55
C GLU A 116 -6.58 -10.79 -7.43
N LEU A 117 -7.87 -10.49 -7.45
CA LEU A 117 -8.85 -10.92 -6.46
C LEU A 117 -9.82 -11.94 -7.06
N THR A 118 -10.19 -12.92 -6.25
CA THR A 118 -11.34 -13.80 -6.52
C THR A 118 -12.65 -13.06 -6.25
N ASP A 119 -13.79 -13.58 -6.74
CA ASP A 119 -15.11 -12.99 -6.42
C ASP A 119 -15.39 -13.00 -4.91
N GLU A 120 -14.91 -14.02 -4.19
CA GLU A 120 -14.99 -14.08 -2.73
C GLU A 120 -14.20 -12.94 -2.06
N ASP A 121 -12.97 -12.69 -2.53
CA ASP A 121 -12.14 -11.59 -2.01
C ASP A 121 -12.75 -10.22 -2.33
N VAL A 122 -13.38 -10.05 -3.50
CA VAL A 122 -14.11 -8.81 -3.85
C VAL A 122 -15.26 -8.61 -2.87
N ASN A 123 -16.04 -9.65 -2.57
CA ASN A 123 -17.13 -9.56 -1.59
C ASN A 123 -16.62 -9.27 -0.17
N ASN A 124 -15.44 -9.78 0.20
CA ASN A 124 -14.79 -9.43 1.46
C ASN A 124 -14.44 -7.94 1.49
N MET A 125 -13.82 -7.43 0.42
CA MET A 125 -13.41 -6.04 0.34
C MET A 125 -14.60 -5.08 0.43
N ASP A 126 -15.73 -5.41 -0.21
CA ASP A 126 -16.97 -4.63 -0.12
C ASP A 126 -17.45 -4.44 1.32
N ARG A 127 -17.28 -5.47 2.17
CA ARG A 127 -17.62 -5.39 3.60
C ARG A 127 -16.65 -4.50 4.36
N PHE A 128 -15.35 -4.61 4.08
CA PHE A 128 -14.32 -3.82 4.75
C PHE A 128 -14.40 -2.33 4.40
N ASP A 129 -14.65 -2.00 3.13
CA ASP A 129 -14.77 -0.63 2.62
C ASP A 129 -16.20 -0.05 2.77
N ASP A 130 -17.11 -0.82 3.38
CA ASP A 130 -18.50 -0.47 3.63
C ASP A 130 -19.21 0.10 2.39
N VAL A 131 -19.19 -0.69 1.31
CA VAL A 131 -19.81 -0.31 0.04
C VAL A 131 -21.33 -0.56 0.07
N PRO A 132 -22.15 0.36 -0.47
CA PRO A 132 -21.82 1.64 -1.12
C PRO A 132 -21.86 2.86 -0.18
N ASN A 133 -21.82 2.67 1.14
CA ASN A 133 -22.09 3.74 2.10
C ASN A 133 -20.89 4.68 2.31
N CYS A 134 -19.71 4.11 2.53
CA CYS A 134 -18.48 4.88 2.76
C CYS A 134 -17.69 5.07 1.47
N TYR A 135 -17.57 4.01 0.67
CA TYR A 135 -16.91 4.02 -0.62
C TYR A 135 -17.83 3.47 -1.71
N VAL A 136 -17.56 3.85 -2.96
CA VAL A 136 -18.16 3.25 -4.15
C VAL A 136 -17.09 2.54 -4.98
N LYS A 137 -17.51 1.51 -5.73
CA LYS A 137 -16.65 0.85 -6.72
C LYS A 137 -16.53 1.70 -7.97
N GLU A 138 -15.31 1.83 -8.45
CA GLU A 138 -14.97 2.47 -9.71
C GLU A 138 -14.07 1.57 -10.55
N GLU A 139 -14.08 1.81 -11.85
CA GLU A 139 -13.14 1.20 -12.78
C GLU A 139 -12.38 2.27 -13.54
N ALA A 140 -11.08 2.06 -13.69
CA ALA A 140 -10.25 2.92 -14.51
C ALA A 140 -9.14 2.12 -15.19
N GLU A 141 -8.53 2.75 -16.18
CA GLU A 141 -7.33 2.22 -16.80
C GLU A 141 -6.08 2.76 -16.11
N ILE A 142 -5.14 1.87 -15.81
CA ILE A 142 -3.83 2.18 -15.23
C ILE A 142 -2.69 1.76 -16.16
N GLU A 143 -1.51 2.27 -15.88
CA GLU A 143 -0.26 1.64 -16.34
C GLU A 143 0.21 0.64 -15.29
N LEU A 144 0.36 -0.62 -15.69
CA LEU A 144 0.79 -1.73 -14.84
C LEU A 144 2.24 -2.14 -15.15
N TRP A 145 3.07 -2.18 -14.11
CA TRP A 145 4.35 -2.87 -14.08
C TRP A 145 4.18 -4.18 -13.32
N GLN A 146 3.98 -5.25 -14.09
CA GLN A 146 3.71 -6.57 -13.53
C GLN A 146 5.00 -7.22 -13.02
N ARG A 147 4.93 -7.81 -11.82
CA ARG A 147 5.97 -8.69 -11.28
C ARG A 147 5.98 -9.99 -12.08
N LYS A 148 7.14 -10.35 -12.62
CA LYS A 148 7.33 -11.64 -13.30
C LYS A 148 7.45 -12.75 -12.27
N GLU A 149 7.08 -13.96 -12.67
CA GLU A 149 7.27 -15.15 -11.84
C GLU A 149 8.75 -15.31 -11.48
N GLY A 150 9.03 -15.58 -10.20
CA GLY A 150 10.38 -15.67 -9.64
C GLY A 150 11.13 -14.34 -9.49
N GLN A 151 10.55 -13.20 -9.91
CA GLN A 151 11.17 -11.89 -9.72
C GLN A 151 11.05 -11.43 -8.27
N THR A 152 12.17 -11.09 -7.65
CA THR A 152 12.25 -10.51 -6.30
C THR A 152 12.76 -9.06 -6.37
N GLY A 153 12.61 -8.33 -5.26
CA GLY A 153 13.05 -6.93 -5.15
C GLY A 153 12.15 -5.93 -5.90
N LYS A 154 12.60 -4.67 -5.95
CA LYS A 154 11.85 -3.53 -6.51
C LYS A 154 11.56 -3.71 -8.00
N LEU A 155 10.36 -3.34 -8.42
CA LEU A 155 9.97 -3.30 -9.83
C LEU A 155 10.60 -2.10 -10.54
N ASP A 156 11.12 -2.35 -11.75
CA ASP A 156 11.64 -1.30 -12.62
C ASP A 156 10.48 -0.59 -13.35
N ILE A 157 10.03 0.51 -12.73
CA ILE A 157 8.94 1.35 -13.23
C ILE A 157 9.39 2.44 -14.20
N LEU A 158 10.69 2.49 -14.56
CA LEU A 158 11.20 3.39 -15.60
C LEU A 158 10.85 2.88 -17.00
N ARG A 159 10.55 1.58 -17.12
CA ARG A 159 10.06 0.98 -18.36
C ARG A 159 8.62 1.38 -18.66
N ARG A 160 8.19 1.17 -19.89
CA ARG A 160 6.78 1.37 -20.27
C ARG A 160 5.87 0.34 -19.60
N GLY A 161 4.92 0.81 -18.78
CA GLY A 161 3.87 -0.01 -18.20
C GLY A 161 2.83 -0.45 -19.24
N LYS A 162 2.15 -1.57 -18.97
CA LYS A 162 1.04 -2.07 -19.81
C LYS A 162 -0.27 -1.40 -19.39
N ARG A 163 -1.10 -0.98 -20.35
CA ARG A 163 -2.44 -0.45 -20.05
C ARG A 163 -3.38 -1.59 -19.70
N VAL A 164 -3.99 -1.54 -18.52
CA VAL A 164 -4.97 -2.53 -18.04
C VAL A 164 -6.09 -1.84 -17.28
N ARG A 165 -7.28 -2.44 -17.27
CA ARG A 165 -8.42 -1.99 -16.48
C ARG A 165 -8.37 -2.61 -15.10
N VAL A 166 -8.65 -1.82 -14.08
CA VAL A 166 -8.68 -2.23 -12.67
C VAL A 166 -9.91 -1.66 -11.97
N MET A 167 -10.36 -2.36 -10.94
CA MET A 167 -11.34 -1.91 -9.97
C MET A 167 -10.63 -1.27 -8.77
N PHE A 168 -11.23 -0.23 -8.20
CA PHE A 168 -10.80 0.39 -6.95
C PHE A 168 -11.99 1.02 -6.25
N TYR A 169 -11.83 1.34 -4.98
CA TYR A 169 -12.84 2.01 -4.18
C TYR A 169 -12.49 3.48 -4.07
N CYS A 170 -13.44 4.40 -4.21
CA CYS A 170 -13.25 5.81 -3.85
C CYS A 170 -14.47 6.40 -3.13
N ASP A 171 -14.26 7.48 -2.37
CA ASP A 171 -15.34 8.26 -1.76
C ASP A 171 -15.67 9.44 -2.69
N ARG A 172 -16.88 9.46 -3.25
CA ARG A 172 -17.36 10.52 -4.15
C ARG A 172 -18.00 11.69 -3.42
N THR A 173 -18.17 11.58 -2.10
CA THR A 173 -18.87 12.56 -1.26
C THR A 173 -17.87 13.41 -0.47
N HIS A 174 -16.85 12.79 0.11
CA HIS A 174 -15.80 13.44 0.90
C HIS A 174 -14.54 13.57 0.02
N VAL A 175 -14.51 14.66 -0.75
CA VAL A 175 -13.50 14.93 -1.78
C VAL A 175 -12.61 16.13 -1.44
N THR A 176 -12.75 16.71 -0.25
CA THR A 176 -11.88 17.81 0.19
C THR A 176 -10.65 17.26 0.91
N PRO A 177 -9.42 17.64 0.52
CA PRO A 177 -8.21 17.25 1.26
C PRO A 177 -8.27 17.76 2.70
N SER A 178 -8.06 16.89 3.68
CA SER A 178 -8.13 17.21 5.11
C SER A 178 -7.02 16.49 5.90
N PRO A 179 -5.75 16.94 5.81
CA PRO A 179 -4.60 16.25 6.41
C PRO A 179 -4.70 16.07 7.94
N ASP A 180 -5.35 17.01 8.63
CA ASP A 180 -5.46 16.99 10.10
C ASP A 180 -6.49 15.97 10.63
N THR A 181 -7.27 15.33 9.76
CA THR A 181 -8.32 14.37 10.15
C THR A 181 -7.83 12.93 10.25
N ILE A 182 -6.61 12.63 9.76
CA ILE A 182 -6.07 11.28 9.86
C ILE A 182 -5.90 10.87 11.32
N PHE A 183 -6.47 9.73 11.69
CA PHE A 183 -6.37 9.22 13.05
C PHE A 183 -5.24 8.21 13.22
N ARG A 184 -4.77 8.04 14.45
CA ARG A 184 -3.54 7.31 14.77
C ARG A 184 -3.50 5.88 14.24
N ALA A 185 -4.58 5.11 14.41
CA ALA A 185 -4.64 3.72 13.96
C ALA A 185 -4.55 3.62 12.43
N TYR A 186 -5.24 4.50 11.70
CA TYR A 186 -5.16 4.54 10.25
C TYR A 186 -3.80 5.04 9.75
N SER A 187 -3.23 6.06 10.40
CA SER A 187 -1.88 6.54 10.11
C SER A 187 -0.82 5.43 10.26
N TYR A 188 -0.97 4.55 11.26
CA TYR A 188 -0.11 3.38 11.40
C TYR A 188 -0.24 2.42 10.21
N LYS A 189 -1.47 2.06 9.82
CA LYS A 189 -1.74 1.18 8.65
C LYS A 189 -1.15 1.77 7.37
N MET A 190 -1.32 3.08 7.17
CA MET A 190 -0.72 3.79 6.04
C MET A 190 0.81 3.78 6.07
N ASN A 191 1.43 3.96 7.24
CA ASN A 191 2.89 3.90 7.36
C ASN A 191 3.43 2.49 7.07
N GLN A 192 2.76 1.42 7.51
CA GLN A 192 3.11 0.05 7.11
C GLN A 192 2.98 -0.15 5.60
N GLY A 193 1.88 0.33 5.01
CA GLY A 193 1.70 0.28 3.55
C GLY A 193 2.72 1.10 2.77
N ILE A 194 3.22 2.22 3.32
CA ILE A 194 4.29 3.00 2.70
C ILE A 194 5.61 2.21 2.67
N ILE A 195 5.93 1.46 3.74
CA ILE A 195 7.12 0.61 3.79
C ILE A 195 7.06 -0.45 2.68
N ASP A 196 5.93 -1.17 2.60
CA ASP A 196 5.70 -2.17 1.55
C ASP A 196 5.75 -1.53 0.15
N ALA A 197 5.09 -0.40 -0.05
CA ALA A 197 5.07 0.35 -1.32
C ALA A 197 6.49 0.68 -1.82
N LEU A 198 7.33 1.21 -0.93
CA LEU A 198 8.73 1.53 -1.25
C LEU A 198 9.56 0.27 -1.50
N GLY A 199 9.27 -0.82 -0.78
CA GLY A 199 9.89 -2.14 -0.97
C GLY A 199 9.57 -2.78 -2.31
N GLU A 200 8.34 -2.58 -2.80
CA GLU A 200 7.88 -3.07 -4.11
C GLU A 200 8.38 -2.18 -5.27
N GLY A 201 8.72 -0.92 -5.02
CA GLY A 201 9.30 0.00 -6.01
C GLY A 201 8.42 1.20 -6.38
N ILE A 202 7.40 1.54 -5.59
CA ILE A 202 6.67 2.81 -5.75
C ILE A 202 7.68 3.97 -5.53
N PRO A 203 7.68 5.04 -6.36
CA PRO A 203 8.70 6.08 -6.25
C PRO A 203 8.66 6.81 -4.90
N GLU A 204 9.81 6.93 -4.27
CA GLU A 204 9.96 7.70 -3.03
C GLU A 204 9.55 9.17 -3.22
N GLY A 205 9.89 9.77 -4.37
CA GLY A 205 9.45 11.13 -4.70
C GLY A 205 7.93 11.30 -4.77
N TYR A 206 7.19 10.26 -5.17
CA TYR A 206 5.73 10.27 -5.12
C TYR A 206 5.24 10.21 -3.66
N ILE A 207 5.78 9.29 -2.86
CA ILE A 207 5.42 9.17 -1.43
C ILE A 207 5.68 10.49 -0.70
N ASN A 208 6.86 11.07 -0.86
CA ASN A 208 7.25 12.29 -0.15
C ASN A 208 6.44 13.51 -0.57
N LYS A 209 6.07 13.61 -1.85
CA LYS A 209 5.33 14.78 -2.36
C LYS A 209 3.81 14.65 -2.20
N CYS A 210 3.25 13.45 -2.35
CA CYS A 210 1.80 13.24 -2.40
C CYS A 210 1.23 12.66 -1.10
N VAL A 211 1.94 11.74 -0.45
CA VAL A 211 1.41 10.96 0.68
C VAL A 211 1.86 11.55 2.02
N ARG A 212 3.15 11.84 2.17
CA ARG A 212 3.74 12.35 3.43
C ARG A 212 3.13 13.68 3.95
N PRO A 213 2.64 14.61 3.10
CA PRO A 213 1.94 15.79 3.60
C PRO A 213 0.69 15.47 4.42
N PHE A 214 0.11 14.27 4.24
CA PHE A 214 -1.07 13.81 4.98
C PHE A 214 -0.77 12.67 5.96
N VAL A 215 0.33 11.94 5.77
CA VAL A 215 0.73 10.79 6.61
C VAL A 215 2.15 11.00 7.13
N PRO A 216 2.31 11.76 8.23
CA PRO A 216 3.61 11.95 8.87
C PRO A 216 4.25 10.61 9.23
N ALA A 217 5.58 10.54 9.08
CA ALA A 217 6.34 9.42 9.62
C ALA A 217 6.31 9.48 11.16
N VAL A 218 6.24 8.32 11.80
CA VAL A 218 6.30 8.22 13.25
C VAL A 218 7.76 8.01 13.66
N GLU A 219 8.30 8.93 14.47
CA GLU A 219 9.62 8.78 15.10
C GLU A 219 9.54 7.69 16.20
N THR A 220 10.34 6.64 16.07
CA THR A 220 10.27 5.43 16.93
C THR A 220 11.06 5.51 18.24
N SER A 221 11.73 6.63 18.52
CA SER A 221 12.67 6.75 19.64
C SER A 221 12.08 6.51 21.04
N ALA A 222 10.79 6.81 21.26
CA ALA A 222 10.13 6.59 22.55
C ALA A 222 9.63 5.15 22.77
N VAL A 223 9.54 4.35 21.69
CA VAL A 223 9.01 2.98 21.75
C VAL A 223 10.12 1.99 22.13
N GLU A 224 11.36 2.27 21.75
CA GLU A 224 12.53 1.40 22.00
C GLU A 224 12.83 1.21 23.48
N GLU A 225 12.76 2.28 24.30
CA GLU A 225 12.96 2.19 25.75
C GLU A 225 11.85 1.37 26.45
N THR A 226 10.62 1.45 25.94
CA THR A 226 9.46 0.73 26.49
C THR A 226 9.51 -0.76 26.14
N ILE A 227 9.94 -1.10 24.91
CA ILE A 227 10.11 -2.47 24.45
C ILE A 227 11.15 -3.21 25.31
N GLN A 228 12.25 -2.56 25.66
CA GLN A 228 13.30 -3.18 26.48
C GLN A 228 12.77 -3.62 27.85
N GLY A 229 11.98 -2.79 28.52
CA GLY A 229 11.38 -3.14 29.82
C GLY A 229 10.37 -4.30 29.76
N TRP A 230 9.69 -4.48 28.61
CA TRP A 230 8.77 -5.60 28.40
C TRP A 230 9.50 -6.90 28.05
N MET A 231 10.64 -6.83 27.34
CA MET A 231 11.48 -8.00 27.06
C MET A 231 12.03 -8.60 28.37
N ASP A 232 12.43 -7.73 29.30
CA ASP A 232 12.94 -8.12 30.61
C ASP A 232 11.86 -8.80 31.48
N SER A 233 10.58 -8.62 31.13
CA SER A 233 9.43 -9.25 31.79
C SER A 233 9.09 -10.65 31.26
N GLY A 234 9.84 -11.16 30.27
CA GLY A 234 9.60 -12.47 29.64
C GLY A 234 8.43 -12.51 28.66
N LEU A 235 7.91 -11.35 28.25
CA LEU A 235 6.84 -11.23 27.26
C LEU A 235 7.42 -11.40 25.85
N ASP A 236 6.83 -12.27 25.04
CA ASP A 236 7.18 -12.38 23.61
C ASP A 236 6.55 -11.21 22.85
N ILE A 237 7.26 -10.08 22.82
CA ILE A 237 6.80 -8.84 22.20
C ILE A 237 6.48 -9.03 20.73
N LYS A 238 7.22 -9.88 20.01
CA LYS A 238 6.97 -10.12 18.58
C LYS A 238 5.59 -10.69 18.38
N LYS A 239 5.25 -11.73 19.15
CA LYS A 239 3.93 -12.37 19.08
C LYS A 239 2.80 -11.41 19.49
N VAL A 240 3.03 -10.53 20.46
CA VAL A 240 2.07 -9.51 20.87
C VAL A 240 1.85 -8.49 19.75
N VAL A 241 2.92 -8.00 19.12
CA VAL A 241 2.87 -7.06 17.99
C VAL A 241 2.16 -7.70 16.80
N GLU A 242 2.51 -8.93 16.42
CA GLU A 242 1.85 -9.67 15.33
C GLU A 242 0.33 -9.77 15.57
N LYS A 243 -0.10 -10.16 16.78
CA LYS A 243 -1.54 -10.22 17.13
C LYS A 243 -2.22 -8.86 17.08
N LEU A 244 -1.53 -7.77 17.46
CA LEU A 244 -2.08 -6.42 17.37
C LEU A 244 -2.21 -5.97 15.92
N GLU A 245 -1.22 -6.28 15.09
CA GLU A 245 -1.24 -6.01 13.65
C GLU A 245 -2.36 -6.80 12.95
N ASP A 246 -2.53 -8.08 13.27
CA ASP A 246 -3.63 -8.90 12.76
C ASP A 246 -4.99 -8.30 13.08
N ARG A 247 -5.17 -7.89 14.34
CA ARG A 247 -6.40 -7.23 14.79
C ARG A 247 -6.60 -5.91 14.05
N LEU A 248 -5.59 -5.06 13.96
CA LEU A 248 -5.67 -3.76 13.26
C LEU A 248 -5.99 -3.92 11.77
N ALA A 249 -5.39 -4.90 11.10
CA ALA A 249 -5.65 -5.22 9.71
C ALA A 249 -7.10 -5.69 9.48
N ALA A 250 -7.65 -6.45 10.43
CA ALA A 250 -9.01 -6.98 10.36
C ALA A 250 -10.13 -5.98 10.72
N ILE A 251 -9.82 -4.73 11.10
CA ILE A 251 -10.87 -3.74 11.40
C ILE A 251 -11.46 -3.15 10.11
N SER A 252 -12.78 -3.22 9.98
CA SER A 252 -13.54 -2.57 8.91
C SER A 252 -13.77 -1.07 9.16
N ILE A 253 -14.09 -0.29 8.14
CA ILE A 253 -14.39 1.15 8.29
C ILE A 253 -15.51 1.39 9.31
N LYS A 254 -16.56 0.56 9.27
CA LYS A 254 -17.69 0.63 10.22
C LYS A 254 -17.26 0.42 11.67
N GLU A 255 -16.38 -0.54 11.92
CA GLU A 255 -15.88 -0.83 13.27
C GLU A 255 -14.91 0.24 13.76
N GLU A 256 -14.04 0.77 12.88
CA GLU A 256 -13.10 1.86 13.19
C GLU A 256 -13.84 3.13 13.67
N THR A 257 -14.99 3.45 13.08
CA THR A 257 -15.83 4.61 13.54
C THR A 257 -16.47 4.42 14.92
N ASN A 258 -16.61 3.17 15.39
CA ASN A 258 -17.29 2.85 16.65
C ASN A 258 -16.34 2.43 17.78
N THR A 259 -15.06 2.22 17.48
CA THR A 259 -14.11 1.61 18.43
C THR A 259 -13.15 2.64 19.01
N VAL A 260 -13.39 3.05 20.26
CA VAL A 260 -12.36 3.63 21.11
C VAL A 260 -11.65 2.48 21.81
N VAL A 261 -10.42 2.16 21.39
CA VAL A 261 -9.59 1.18 22.13
C VAL A 261 -9.18 1.81 23.45
N SER A 262 -9.83 1.38 24.54
CA SER A 262 -9.54 1.87 25.88
C SER A 262 -8.22 1.31 26.43
N LYS A 263 -7.59 2.04 27.35
CA LYS A 263 -6.34 1.60 28.00
C LYS A 263 -6.52 0.28 28.76
N GLU A 264 -7.71 0.04 29.31
CA GLU A 264 -8.09 -1.16 30.04
C GLU A 264 -8.17 -2.38 29.11
N SER A 265 -8.65 -2.18 27.87
CA SER A 265 -8.72 -3.23 26.86
C SER A 265 -7.32 -3.70 26.42
N LEU A 266 -6.38 -2.76 26.29
CA LEU A 266 -4.97 -3.07 26.02
C LEU A 266 -4.30 -3.76 27.20
N GLN A 267 -4.57 -3.31 28.43
CA GLN A 267 -4.00 -3.91 29.62
C GLN A 267 -4.49 -5.34 29.85
N SER A 268 -5.79 -5.60 29.64
CA SER A 268 -6.37 -6.96 29.70
C SER A 268 -5.75 -7.88 28.64
N PHE A 269 -5.56 -7.38 27.42
CA PHE A 269 -4.90 -8.12 26.35
C PHE A 269 -3.45 -8.47 26.71
N LEU A 270 -2.65 -7.49 27.14
CA LEU A 270 -1.26 -7.72 27.54
C LEU A 270 -1.16 -8.72 28.70
N GLN A 271 -2.06 -8.62 29.69
CA GLN A 271 -2.12 -9.56 30.81
C GLN A 271 -2.50 -10.99 30.40
N SER A 272 -3.32 -11.16 29.36
CA SER A 272 -3.67 -12.49 28.85
C SER A 272 -2.52 -13.20 28.12
N GLU A 273 -1.51 -12.45 27.68
CA GLU A 273 -0.34 -12.97 26.98
C GLU A 273 0.86 -13.21 27.91
N VAL A 274 0.84 -12.69 29.14
CA VAL A 274 1.84 -13.04 30.16
C VAL A 274 1.61 -14.49 30.59
N PRO A 275 2.60 -15.40 30.42
CA PRO A 275 2.45 -16.78 30.86
C PRO A 275 2.15 -16.82 32.35
N SER A 276 1.05 -17.48 32.73
CA SER A 276 0.76 -17.75 34.14
C SER A 276 1.93 -18.53 34.72
N SER A 277 2.64 -17.97 35.69
CA SER A 277 3.72 -18.64 36.41
C SER A 277 3.16 -19.73 37.32
N ALA A 278 2.66 -20.82 36.73
CA ALA A 278 2.21 -22.00 37.45
C ALA A 278 3.26 -23.12 37.27
N GLY A 279 4.20 -23.18 38.21
CA GLY A 279 5.21 -24.23 38.21
C GLY A 279 6.22 -24.22 39.36
N ALA A 280 5.95 -23.55 40.49
CA ALA A 280 6.70 -23.82 41.71
C ALA A 280 6.27 -25.20 42.26
N LYS A 281 6.95 -26.27 41.83
CA LYS A 281 6.86 -27.58 42.47
C LYS A 281 7.35 -27.46 43.91
N GLY A 282 6.48 -27.80 44.86
CA GLY A 282 6.82 -27.97 46.26
C GLY A 282 7.39 -29.35 46.61
N SER A 283 8.02 -29.39 47.79
CA SER A 283 8.58 -30.52 48.57
C SER A 283 9.90 -31.12 48.07
N ASP A 284 10.91 -31.42 48.89
CA ASP A 284 11.08 -31.39 50.35
C ASP A 284 12.59 -31.46 50.67
N GLY A 285 13.03 -31.06 51.87
CA GLY A 285 14.39 -31.40 52.33
C GLY A 285 15.08 -30.37 53.22
N GLN A 286 14.89 -30.50 54.53
CA GLN A 286 15.72 -29.96 55.60
C GLN A 286 17.22 -29.84 55.27
N LYS A 287 17.82 -28.69 55.56
CA LYS A 287 19.11 -28.60 56.29
C LYS A 287 19.33 -27.19 56.86
N SER A 288 19.55 -27.17 58.17
CA SER A 288 19.84 -26.02 59.02
C SER A 288 20.96 -25.13 58.49
N PRO A 289 20.95 -23.81 58.75
CA PRO A 289 22.02 -22.93 58.32
C PRO A 289 23.28 -23.14 59.19
N PRO A 290 24.48 -23.31 58.60
CA PRO A 290 25.70 -23.26 59.38
C PRO A 290 26.05 -21.80 59.69
N ARG A 291 26.24 -21.52 60.98
CA ARG A 291 26.92 -20.32 61.47
C ARG A 291 28.31 -20.19 60.83
N ARG A 292 28.59 -19.07 60.14
CA ARG A 292 29.95 -18.53 59.94
C ARG A 292 29.87 -17.01 60.06
N ARG A 293 30.25 -16.48 61.22
CA ARG A 293 31.54 -15.81 61.53
C ARG A 293 31.75 -14.53 60.73
N ALA A 294 31.52 -13.40 61.41
CA ALA A 294 32.03 -12.10 61.05
C ALA A 294 33.55 -12.14 60.90
N LEU A 295 34.06 -11.58 59.81
CA LEU A 295 35.42 -11.04 59.72
C LEU A 295 35.32 -9.65 59.12
N SER A 296 35.63 -8.67 59.95
CA SER A 296 35.92 -7.28 59.59
C SER A 296 37.31 -7.17 58.96
N SER A 297 37.45 -6.30 57.97
CA SER A 297 38.59 -5.38 57.75
C SER A 297 38.41 -4.77 56.34
N ARG A 298 38.21 -3.45 56.20
CA ARG A 298 39.28 -2.47 55.87
C ARG A 298 40.13 -3.01 54.70
N TRP A 299 40.14 -2.41 53.51
CA TRP A 299 40.33 -0.99 53.18
C TRP A 299 39.54 -0.57 51.95
#